data_AF-A0A929HV17-F1
#
_entry.id   AF-A0A929HV17-F1
#
_cell.length_a   1.000
_cell.length_b   1.000
_cell.length_c   1.000
_cell.angle_alpha   90.00
_cell.angle_beta   90.00
_cell.angle_gamma   90.00
#
_symmetry.space_group_name_H-M   'P 1'
#
loop_
_entity.id
_entity.type
_entity.pdbx_description
1 polymer ?
#
loop_
_entity_poly.entity_id
_entity_poly.type
_entity_poly.pdbx_seq_one_letter_code
_entity_poly.pdbx_strand_id
1 'polypeptide(L)'
;MYTAVASNVFKHSINRLRAFLSKKYDDEFAGKQIESIRNDIESKLCTNPTIAPVSERLLALGMSEYRQWCIDKHNILYFRVREESSQIELLAVMDSRQSIQKLLFEVMVLA
;
A
#
# COMPACT_ATOMS: atom_id res chain seq x y z
N MET A 1 -15.91 -11.72 -3.39
CA MET A 1 -14.76 -11.38 -2.52
C MET A 1 -13.54 -11.26 -3.43
N TYR A 2 -12.77 -10.20 -3.30
CA TYR A 2 -11.61 -9.95 -4.16
C TYR A 2 -10.36 -10.62 -3.59
N THR A 3 -9.39 -10.93 -4.44
CA THR A 3 -8.08 -11.45 -4.02
C THR A 3 -7.01 -10.37 -4.14
N ALA A 4 -6.28 -10.12 -3.07
CA ALA A 4 -5.15 -9.19 -3.09
C ALA A 4 -3.89 -9.86 -3.69
N VAL A 5 -3.26 -9.18 -4.66
CA VAL A 5 -2.06 -9.64 -5.34
C VAL A 5 -0.95 -8.60 -5.14
N ALA A 6 0.16 -9.02 -4.54
CA ALA A 6 1.31 -8.17 -4.29
C ALA A 6 2.19 -8.02 -5.54
N SER A 7 2.32 -6.78 -6.05
CA SER A 7 3.34 -6.46 -7.05
C SER A 7 4.76 -6.59 -6.47
N ASN A 8 5.78 -6.64 -7.35
CA ASN A 8 7.17 -6.64 -6.91
C ASN A 8 7.52 -5.35 -6.14
N VAL A 9 7.01 -4.22 -6.63
CA VAL A 9 7.12 -2.92 -5.97
C VAL A 9 6.52 -2.97 -4.56
N PHE A 10 5.35 -3.59 -4.40
CA PHE A 10 4.72 -3.71 -3.10
C PHE A 10 5.59 -4.49 -2.11
N LYS A 11 6.16 -5.61 -2.53
CA LYS A 11 7.07 -6.41 -1.69
C LYS A 11 8.26 -5.58 -1.21
N HIS A 12 8.84 -4.76 -2.08
CA HIS A 12 9.94 -3.86 -1.71
C HIS A 12 9.48 -2.76 -0.75
N SER A 13 8.30 -2.18 -0.99
CA SER A 13 7.73 -1.15 -0.11
C SER A 13 7.43 -1.66 1.30
N ILE A 14 6.96 -2.90 1.45
CA ILE A 14 6.78 -3.58 2.75
C ILE A 14 8.11 -3.70 3.49
N ASN A 15 9.17 -4.14 2.81
CA ASN A 15 10.49 -4.27 3.43
C ASN A 15 11.02 -2.91 3.91
N ARG A 16 10.81 -1.85 3.12
CA ARG A 16 11.19 -0.49 3.49
C ARG A 16 10.38 0.03 4.66
N LEU A 17 9.08 -0.22 4.69
CA LEU A 17 8.21 0.12 5.81
C LEU A 17 8.67 -0.58 7.08
N ARG A 18 8.92 -1.89 7.02
CA ARG A 18 9.45 -2.65 8.15
C ARG A 18 10.77 -2.06 8.65
N ALA A 19 11.74 -1.84 7.77
CA ALA A 19 13.03 -1.24 8.15
C ALA A 19 12.88 0.16 8.78
N PHE A 20 11.96 0.99 8.28
CA PHE A 20 11.66 2.29 8.84
C PHE A 20 11.05 2.20 10.25
N LEU A 21 10.08 1.31 10.45
CA LEU A 21 9.44 1.10 11.74
C LEU A 21 10.41 0.49 12.76
N SER A 22 11.21 -0.50 12.35
CA SER A 22 12.25 -1.12 13.17
C SER A 22 13.26 -0.10 13.68
N LYS A 23 13.73 0.80 12.80
CA LYS A 23 14.68 1.85 13.16
C LYS A 23 14.08 2.87 14.15
N LYS A 24 12.78 3.11 14.08
CA LYS A 24 12.10 4.14 14.87
C LYS A 24 11.59 3.64 16.21
N TYR A 25 11.19 2.38 16.27
CA TYR A 25 10.60 1.74 17.44
C TYR A 25 11.45 0.51 17.79
N ASP A 26 11.08 -0.67 17.28
CA ASP A 26 11.83 -1.91 17.35
C ASP A 26 11.25 -2.93 16.33
N ASP A 27 11.90 -4.09 16.21
CA ASP A 27 11.50 -5.14 15.27
C ASP A 27 10.16 -5.80 15.63
N GLU A 28 9.82 -5.87 16.91
CA GLU A 28 8.56 -6.46 17.38
C GLU A 28 7.37 -5.59 16.95
N PHE A 29 7.46 -4.29 17.19
CA PHE A 29 6.50 -3.29 16.77
C PHE A 29 6.35 -3.28 15.24
N ALA A 30 7.47 -3.32 14.52
CA ALA A 30 7.44 -3.39 13.07
C ALA A 30 6.71 -4.64 12.57
N GLY A 31 6.99 -5.81 13.15
CA GLY A 31 6.30 -7.06 12.83
C GLY A 31 4.79 -6.97 13.07
N LYS A 32 4.38 -6.48 14.24
CA LYS A 32 2.96 -6.30 14.58
C LYS A 32 2.23 -5.37 13.62
N GLN A 33 2.87 -4.26 13.20
CA GLN A 33 2.27 -3.35 12.24
C GLN A 33 2.11 -3.97 10.85
N ILE A 34 3.09 -4.73 10.37
CA ILE A 34 2.98 -5.42 9.07
C ILE A 34 1.85 -6.46 9.10
N GLU A 35 1.71 -7.21 10.18
CA GLU A 35 0.60 -8.17 10.34
C GLU A 35 -0.75 -7.46 10.46
N SER A 36 -0.82 -6.32 11.16
CA SER A 36 -2.05 -5.51 11.21
C SER A 36 -2.46 -5.02 9.82
N ILE A 37 -1.51 -4.55 9.00
CA ILE A 37 -1.77 -4.14 7.61
C ILE A 37 -2.29 -5.30 6.78
N ARG A 38 -1.71 -6.50 6.92
CA ARG A 38 -2.18 -7.71 6.23
C ARG A 38 -3.63 -8.02 6.60
N ASN A 39 -3.93 -8.07 7.90
CA ASN A 39 -5.28 -8.36 8.39
C ASN A 39 -6.30 -7.34 7.90
N ASP A 40 -5.94 -6.07 7.84
CA ASP A 40 -6.81 -5.00 7.33
C ASP A 40 -7.07 -5.15 5.82
N ILE A 41 -6.06 -5.52 5.04
CA ILE A 41 -6.24 -5.83 3.61
C ILE A 41 -7.22 -7.00 3.43
N GLU A 42 -7.01 -8.10 4.15
CA GLU A 42 -7.82 -9.31 4.00
C GLU A 42 -9.27 -9.11 4.47
N SER A 43 -9.46 -8.45 5.62
CA SER A 43 -10.79 -8.30 6.22
C SER A 43 -11.62 -7.15 5.66
N LYS A 44 -10.98 -6.04 5.27
CA LYS A 44 -11.68 -4.81 4.83
C LYS A 44 -11.54 -4.56 3.35
N LEU A 45 -10.33 -4.64 2.79
CA LEU A 45 -10.10 -4.27 1.39
C LEU A 45 -10.62 -5.35 0.43
N CYS A 46 -10.36 -6.63 0.71
CA CYS A 46 -10.85 -7.74 -0.11
C CYS A 46 -12.39 -7.89 -0.09
N THR A 47 -13.05 -7.36 0.95
CA THR A 47 -14.51 -7.35 1.07
C THR A 47 -15.14 -6.09 0.48
N ASN A 48 -14.45 -4.95 0.56
CA ASN A 48 -14.86 -3.67 -0.03
C ASN A 48 -13.71 -3.01 -0.83
N PRO A 49 -13.49 -3.39 -2.10
CA PRO A 49 -12.40 -2.87 -2.92
C PRO A 49 -12.48 -1.37 -3.22
N THR A 50 -13.67 -0.78 -3.10
CA THR A 50 -13.91 0.65 -3.35
C THR A 50 -13.94 1.49 -2.08
N ILE A 51 -13.48 0.93 -0.95
CA ILE A 51 -13.40 1.60 0.37
C ILE A 51 -12.63 2.92 0.35
N ALA A 52 -11.73 3.09 -0.61
CA ALA A 52 -10.84 4.24 -0.69
C ALA A 52 -10.99 5.01 -2.02
N PRO A 53 -10.83 6.35 -1.98
CA PRO A 53 -10.92 7.19 -3.16
C PRO A 53 -9.72 6.97 -4.10
N VAL A 54 -9.86 7.45 -5.33
CA VAL A 54 -8.74 7.60 -6.28
C VAL A 54 -7.67 8.50 -5.64
N SER A 55 -6.40 8.14 -5.80
CA SER A 55 -5.30 8.94 -5.28
C SER A 55 -5.14 10.22 -6.12
N GLU A 56 -5.44 11.38 -5.54
CA GLU A 56 -5.26 12.67 -6.22
C GLU A 56 -3.82 12.89 -6.69
N ARG A 57 -2.84 12.43 -5.90
CA ARG A 57 -1.41 12.57 -6.23
C ARG A 57 -1.02 11.74 -7.45
N LEU A 58 -1.49 10.50 -7.53
CA LEU A 58 -1.22 9.63 -8.69
C LEU A 58 -2.03 10.07 -9.91
N LEU A 59 -3.25 10.55 -9.70
CA LEU A 59 -4.08 11.13 -10.75
C LEU A 59 -3.39 12.35 -11.38
N ALA A 60 -2.79 13.23 -10.59
CA ALA A 60 -2.02 14.38 -11.09
C ALA A 60 -0.78 13.97 -11.92
N LEU A 61 -0.30 12.73 -11.78
CA LEU A 61 0.77 12.13 -12.58
C LEU A 61 0.24 11.32 -13.78
N GLY A 62 -1.07 11.39 -14.07
CA GLY A 62 -1.71 10.66 -15.17
C GLY A 62 -2.12 9.23 -14.85
N MET A 63 -1.96 8.77 -13.60
CA MET A 63 -2.30 7.41 -13.18
C MET A 63 -3.68 7.37 -12.50
N SER A 64 -4.75 7.28 -13.29
CA SER A 64 -6.14 7.42 -12.82
C SER A 64 -6.73 6.19 -12.12
N GLU A 65 -6.12 5.01 -12.29
CA GLU A 65 -6.68 3.74 -11.79
C GLU A 65 -6.34 3.44 -10.32
N TYR A 66 -5.41 4.20 -9.74
CA TYR A 66 -4.89 3.91 -8.42
C TYR A 66 -5.67 4.64 -7.32
N ARG A 67 -6.01 3.87 -6.29
CA ARG A 67 -6.67 4.32 -5.08
C ARG A 67 -5.68 4.45 -3.93
N GLN A 68 -6.01 5.30 -2.96
CA GLN A 68 -5.19 5.54 -1.78
C GLN A 68 -6.00 5.31 -0.51
N TRP A 69 -5.63 4.29 0.26
CA TRP A 69 -6.26 3.98 1.53
C TRP A 69 -5.32 4.30 2.70
N CYS A 70 -5.78 5.12 3.64
CA CYS A 70 -5.11 5.27 4.93
C CYS A 70 -5.48 4.06 5.81
N ILE A 71 -4.54 3.14 5.95
CA ILE A 71 -4.60 2.06 6.91
C ILE A 71 -4.14 2.67 8.23
N ASP A 72 -4.98 2.63 9.26
CA ASP A 72 -4.73 3.29 10.54
C ASP A 72 -4.44 4.82 10.43
N LYS A 73 -3.66 5.38 11.37
CA LYS A 73 -3.32 6.81 11.44
C LYS A 73 -2.10 7.19 10.61
N HIS A 74 -1.28 6.22 10.25
CA HIS A 74 0.06 6.45 9.74
C HIS A 74 0.33 5.72 8.45
N ASN A 75 -0.30 4.57 8.16
CA ASN A 75 0.03 3.79 6.98
C ASN A 75 -0.84 4.15 5.77
N ILE A 76 -0.24 4.22 4.59
CA ILE A 76 -0.92 4.53 3.35
C ILE A 76 -0.65 3.39 2.38
N LEU A 77 -1.72 2.77 1.89
CA LEU A 77 -1.71 1.77 0.84
C LEU A 77 -2.17 2.37 -0.48
N TYR A 78 -1.39 2.13 -1.53
CA TYR A 78 -1.76 2.38 -2.92
C TYR A 78 -2.07 1.06 -3.61
N PHE A 79 -3.22 1.00 -4.28
CA PHE A 79 -3.70 -0.21 -4.95
C PHE A 79 -4.57 0.14 -6.14
N ARG A 80 -4.79 -0.80 -7.05
CA ARG A 80 -5.82 -0.71 -8.09
C ARG A 80 -6.76 -1.90 -8.03
N VAL A 81 -8.00 -1.70 -8.47
CA VAL A 81 -9.02 -2.76 -8.53
C VAL A 81 -9.12 -3.23 -9.97
N ARG A 82 -8.98 -4.53 -10.19
CA ARG A 82 -9.21 -5.19 -11.47
C ARG A 82 -10.56 -5.89 -11.40
N GLU A 83 -11.59 -5.21 -11.87
CA GLU A 83 -12.97 -5.71 -11.78
C GLU A 83 -13.16 -7.02 -12.56
N GLU A 84 -12.56 -7.11 -13.75
CA GLU A 84 -12.65 -8.29 -14.63
C GLU A 84 -12.15 -9.58 -13.97
N SER A 85 -11.09 -9.50 -13.16
CA SER A 85 -10.48 -10.66 -12.49
C SER A 85 -10.83 -10.77 -11.00
N SER A 86 -11.67 -9.86 -10.47
CA SER A 86 -11.91 -9.74 -9.02
C SER A 86 -10.61 -9.69 -8.20
N GLN A 87 -9.61 -8.97 -8.71
CA GLN A 87 -8.30 -8.84 -8.05
C GLN A 87 -8.06 -7.40 -7.58
N ILE A 88 -7.34 -7.28 -6.48
CA ILE A 88 -6.79 -6.03 -5.99
C ILE A 88 -5.28 -6.11 -6.15
N GLU A 89 -4.73 -5.30 -7.04
CA GLU A 89 -3.28 -5.25 -7.21
C GLU A 89 -2.71 -4.22 -6.24
N LEU A 90 -1.91 -4.70 -5.30
CA LEU A 90 -1.22 -3.87 -4.32
C LEU A 90 0.01 -3.26 -4.99
N LEU A 91 0.10 -1.93 -5.02
CA LEU A 91 1.21 -1.21 -5.64
C LEU A 91 2.31 -0.91 -4.63
N ALA A 92 1.96 -0.22 -3.54
CA ALA A 92 2.94 0.17 -2.53
C ALA A 92 2.27 0.48 -1.19
N VAL A 93 3.02 0.29 -0.11
CA VAL A 93 2.64 0.74 1.23
C VAL A 93 3.76 1.55 1.87
N MET A 94 3.39 2.57 2.63
CA MET A 94 4.34 3.45 3.30
C MET A 94 3.75 4.04 4.57
N ASP A 95 4.62 4.51 5.44
CA ASP A 95 4.21 5.41 6.51
C ASP A 95 4.08 6.83 5.93
N SER A 96 3.00 7.54 6.25
CA SER A 96 2.66 8.90 5.85
C SER A 96 3.74 9.94 6.17
N ARG A 97 4.65 9.64 7.12
CA ARG A 97 5.81 10.48 7.46
C ARG A 97 6.98 10.27 6.51
N GLN A 98 6.95 9.23 5.66
CA GLN A 98 7.92 9.02 4.60
C GLN A 98 7.57 9.88 3.38
N SER A 99 8.58 10.25 2.58
CA SER A 99 8.35 11.00 1.34
C SER A 99 7.71 10.10 0.28
N ILE A 100 6.52 10.47 -0.18
CA ILE A 100 5.84 9.82 -1.30
C ILE A 100 6.64 9.94 -2.60
N GLN A 101 7.32 11.06 -2.84
CA GLN A 101 8.14 11.26 -4.03
C GLN A 101 9.29 10.25 -4.11
N LYS A 102 9.93 9.95 -2.98
CA LYS A 102 10.97 8.92 -2.91
C LYS A 102 10.40 7.53 -3.20
N LEU A 103 9.21 7.22 -2.67
CA LEU A 103 8.54 5.97 -2.98
C LEU A 103 8.17 5.86 -4.46
N LEU A 104 7.58 6.90 -5.04
CA LEU A 104 7.17 6.92 -6.45
C LEU A 104 8.37 6.86 -7.40
N PHE A 105 9.48 7.53 -7.08
CA PHE A 105 10.71 7.41 -7.85
C PHE A 105 11.22 5.96 -7.85
N GLU A 106 11.26 5.31 -6.69
CA GLU A 106 11.63 3.90 -6.58
C GLU A 106 10.64 3.00 -7.34
N VAL A 107 9.33 3.24 -7.22
CA VAL A 107 8.29 2.51 -7.97
C VAL A 107 8.51 2.65 -9.48
N MET A 108 8.80 3.85 -9.99
CA MET A 108 9.00 4.07 -11.43
C MET A 108 10.33 3.50 -11.96
N VAL A 109 11.35 3.40 -11.12
CA VAL A 109 12.66 2.83 -11.49
C VAL A 109 12.67 1.30 -11.38
N LEU A 110 11.83 0.72 -10.52
CA LEU A 110 11.77 -0.73 -10.22
C LEU A 110 10.57 -1.45 -10.86
N ALA A 111 9.63 -0.72 -11.48
CA ALA A 111 8.53 -1.26 -12.28
C ALA A 111 8.99 -1.59 -13.71
#